data_AF-A0A183HEL6-F1
#
_entry.id   AF-A0A183HEL6-F1
#
_cell.length_a   1.000
_cell.length_b   1.000
_cell.length_c   1.000
_cell.angle_alpha   90.00
_cell.angle_beta   90.00
_cell.angle_gamma   90.00
#
_symmetry.space_group_name_H-M   'P 1'
#
loop_
_entity.id
_entity.type
_entity.pdbx_description
1 polymer ?
#
loop_
_entity_poly.entity_id
_entity_poly.type
_entity_poly.pdbx_seq_one_letter_code
_entity_poly.pdbx_strand_id
1 'polypeptide(L)' 'MKCFFTWIFYCLLITVISKQIITDQDGKLVDIKANLTTLIHVHALWRHGDRTPIYLLPNDTDNDEKSWEIGLGELTVD' A
#
# COMPACT_ATOMS: atom_id res chain seq x y z
N MET A 1 -0.69 32.77 42.11
CA MET A 1 0.49 32.48 41.25
C MET A 1 0.50 31.06 40.67
N LYS A 2 0.01 30.03 41.38
CA LYS A 2 -0.04 28.63 40.86
C LYS A 2 -0.89 28.47 39.59
N CYS A 3 -2.08 29.08 39.54
CA CYS A 3 -3.02 28.96 38.41
C CYS A 3 -2.50 29.56 37.09
N PHE A 4 -1.66 30.61 37.16
CA PHE A 4 -1.07 31.24 35.98
C PHE A 4 -0.07 30.30 35.30
N PHE A 5 0.75 29.60 36.09
CA PHE A 5 1.67 28.58 35.58
C PHE A 5 0.93 27.39 34.99
N THR A 6 -0.18 26.96 35.59
CA THR A 6 -0.98 25.85 35.06
C THR A 6 -1.57 26.17 33.70
N TRP A 7 -2.02 27.42 33.48
CA TRP A 7 -2.54 27.86 32.18
C TRP A 7 -1.44 27.91 31.11
N ILE A 8 -0.24 28.37 31.46
CA ILE A 8 0.90 28.36 30.54
C ILE A 8 1.23 26.94 30.09
N PHE A 9 1.31 25.99 31.02
CA PHE A 9 1.58 24.59 30.67
C PHE A 9 0.45 23.96 29.83
N TYR A 10 -0.81 24.29 30.12
CA TYR A 10 -1.94 23.80 29.36
C TYR A 10 -1.97 24.36 27.93
N CYS A 11 -1.70 25.65 27.76
CA CYS A 11 -1.57 26.28 26.44
C CYS A 11 -0.40 25.67 25.65
N LEU A 12 0.76 25.47 26.28
CA LEU A 12 1.90 24.82 25.64
C LEU A 12 1.56 23.39 25.20
N LEU A 13 0.90 22.60 26.05
CA LEU A 13 0.48 21.24 25.73
C LEU A 13 -0.48 21.21 24.53
N ILE A 14 -1.48 22.10 24.49
CA ILE A 14 -2.42 22.21 23.35
C ILE A 14 -1.66 22.55 22.07
N THR A 15 -0.73 23.51 22.11
CA THR A 15 0.05 23.89 20.91
C THR A 15 0.97 22.78 20.40
N VAL A 16 1.49 21.91 21.28
CA VAL A 16 2.33 20.78 20.88
C VAL A 16 1.49 19.67 20.24
N ILE A 17 0.36 19.30 20.86
CA ILE A 17 -0.52 18.24 20.35
C ILE A 17 -1.14 18.65 19.01
N SER A 18 -1.56 19.91 18.85
CA SER A 18 -2.15 20.38 17.60
C SER A 18 -1.16 20.43 16.44
N LYS A 19 0.14 20.68 16.70
CA LYS A 19 1.18 20.56 15.65
C LYS A 19 1.42 19.12 15.21
N GLN A 20 1.37 18.15 16.13
CA GLN A 20 1.60 16.73 15.83
C GLN A 20 0.52 16.15 14.91
N ILE A 21 -0.74 16.55 15.09
CA ILE A 21 -1.89 16.06 14.31
C ILE A 21 -1.85 16.58 12.86
N ILE A 22 -1.34 17.79 12.63
CA ILE A 22 -1.27 18.39 11.29
C ILE A 22 -0.19 17.71 10.43
N THR A 23 0.87 17.17 11.03
CA THR A 23 1.98 16.53 10.30
C THR A 23 1.72 15.08 9.86
N ASP A 24 0.61 14.47 10.27
CA ASP A 24 0.29 13.05 9.97
C ASP A 24 -0.65 12.87 8.77
N GLN A 25 -1.19 13.95 8.22
CA GLN A 25 -2.13 13.89 7.07
C GLN A 25 -1.42 13.74 5.72
N ASP A 26 -0.14 14.12 5.64
CA ASP A 26 0.71 13.94 4.47
C ASP A 26 1.63 12.76 4.76
N GLY A 27 1.19 11.54 4.41
CA GLY A 27 1.89 10.29 4.70
C GLY A 27 3.41 10.45 4.60
N LYS A 28 4.12 10.09 5.68
CA LYS A 28 5.57 10.30 5.89
C LYS A 28 6.34 10.29 4.58
N LEU A 29 6.69 11.47 4.06
CA LEU A 29 7.60 11.59 2.93
C LEU A 29 8.93 10.99 3.36
N VAL A 30 9.22 9.79 2.85
CA VAL A 30 10.47 9.11 3.10
C VAL A 30 11.53 9.82 2.25
N ASP A 31 12.30 10.74 2.85
CA ASP A 31 13.40 11.50 2.22
C ASP A 31 14.61 10.62 1.80
N ILE A 32 14.40 9.30 1.73
CA ILE A 32 15.43 8.37 1.30
C ILE A 32 15.32 8.26 -0.22
N LYS A 33 15.96 9.20 -0.93
CA LYS A 33 16.23 9.01 -2.36
C LYS A 33 16.98 7.70 -2.51
N ALA A 34 16.37 6.74 -3.23
CA ALA A 34 16.99 5.43 -3.44
C ALA A 34 18.41 5.62 -3.99
N ASN A 35 19.40 5.07 -3.29
CA ASN A 35 20.77 5.11 -3.76
C ASN A 35 20.92 4.13 -4.93
N LEU A 36 20.85 4.66 -6.15
CA LEU A 36 20.90 3.87 -7.39
C LEU A 36 22.34 3.41 -7.74
N THR A 37 23.37 3.87 -7.03
CA THR A 37 24.77 3.60 -7.40
C THR A 37 25.42 2.49 -6.59
N THR A 38 24.79 2.05 -5.49
CA THR A 38 25.30 0.98 -4.62
C THR A 38 24.65 -0.37 -4.85
N LEU A 39 23.66 -0.46 -5.76
CA LEU A 39 23.02 -1.72 -6.10
C LEU A 39 23.95 -2.52 -7.02
N ILE A 40 24.55 -3.58 -6.47
CA ILE A 40 25.53 -4.41 -7.19
C ILE A 40 24.85 -5.58 -7.92
N HIS A 41 23.83 -6.19 -7.31
CA HIS A 41 23.10 -7.31 -7.90
C HIS A 41 21.70 -7.46 -7.30
N VAL A 42 20.71 -7.77 -8.15
CA VAL A 42 19.37 -8.22 -7.74
C VAL A 42 19.07 -9.51 -8.47
N HIS A 43 18.68 -10.52 -7.69
CA HIS A 43 18.05 -11.72 -8.23
C HIS A 43 16.68 -11.82 -7.59
N ALA A 44 15.65 -11.89 -8.43
CA ALA A 44 14.31 -12.08 -7.96
C ALA A 44 13.53 -13.02 -8.87
N LEU A 45 12.62 -13.74 -8.23
CA LEU A 45 11.80 -14.80 -8.80
C LEU A 45 10.35 -14.38 -8.55
N TRP A 46 9.64 -14.11 -9.63
CA TRP A 46 8.23 -13.77 -9.57
C TRP A 46 7.41 -14.85 -10.26
N ARG A 47 6.24 -15.12 -9.70
CA ARG A 47 5.17 -15.81 -10.41
C ARG A 47 4.56 -14.84 -11.43
N HIS A 48 3.92 -15.40 -12.45
CA HIS A 48 3.00 -14.65 -13.32
C HIS A 48 1.94 -13.89 -12.48
N GLY A 49 1.40 -12.80 -13.03
CA GLY A 49 0.28 -12.05 -12.43
C GLY A 49 -1.03 -12.84 -12.46
N ASP A 50 -2.14 -12.19 -12.09
CA ASP A 50 -3.43 -12.87 -12.12
C ASP A 50 -3.80 -13.27 -13.55
N ARG A 51 -4.34 -14.48 -13.69
CA ARG A 51 -4.69 -15.07 -14.98
C ARG A 51 -5.91 -15.95 -14.87
N THR A 52 -6.58 -16.16 -15.99
CA THR A 52 -7.70 -17.11 -16.09
C THR A 52 -7.24 -18.55 -15.84
N PRO A 53 -8.18 -19.49 -15.54
CA PRO A 53 -7.85 -20.89 -15.35
C PRO A 53 -7.18 -21.47 -16.60
N ILE A 54 -6.22 -22.40 -16.43
CA ILE A 54 -5.67 -23.18 -17.57
C ILE A 54 -6.60 -24.35 -17.91
N TYR A 55 -7.23 -24.93 -16.88
CA TYR A 55 -8.15 -26.05 -17.02
C TYR A 55 -9.43 -25.72 -16.28
N LEU A 56 -10.55 -26.08 -16.88
CA LEU A 56 -11.87 -25.97 -16.28
C LEU A 56 -12.19 -27.23 -15.49
N LEU A 57 -13.00 -27.08 -14.45
CA LEU A 57 -13.44 -28.21 -13.65
C LEU A 57 -14.50 -29.00 -14.45
N PRO A 58 -14.32 -30.31 -14.66
CA PRO A 58 -15.25 -31.10 -15.49
C PRO A 58 -16.71 -31.11 -14.99
N ASN A 59 -16.93 -30.82 -13.72
CA ASN A 59 -18.24 -30.86 -13.08
C ASN A 59 -18.87 -29.47 -12.90
N ASP A 60 -18.21 -28.40 -13.36
CA ASP A 60 -18.72 -27.04 -13.31
C ASP A 60 -19.45 -26.73 -14.62
N THR A 61 -20.75 -27.04 -14.66
CA THR A 61 -21.55 -26.94 -15.90
C THR A 61 -21.82 -25.51 -16.34
N ASP A 62 -21.65 -24.55 -15.43
CA ASP A 62 -21.98 -23.14 -15.64
C ASP A 62 -20.75 -22.32 -16.03
N ASN A 63 -19.57 -22.94 -16.06
CA ASN A 63 -18.29 -22.31 -16.36
C ASN A 63 -17.59 -23.05 -17.51
N ASP A 64 -17.58 -22.42 -18.66
CA ASP A 64 -16.94 -22.91 -19.87
C ASP A 64 -15.82 -21.96 -20.35
N GLU A 65 -15.17 -22.29 -21.45
CA GLU A 65 -14.11 -21.45 -22.02
C GLU A 65 -14.63 -20.04 -22.36
N LYS A 66 -15.91 -19.92 -22.73
CA LYS A 66 -16.54 -18.65 -23.10
C LYS A 66 -16.82 -17.76 -21.88
N SER A 67 -16.82 -18.33 -20.69
CA SER A 67 -16.94 -17.60 -19.42
C SER A 67 -15.70 -16.71 -19.16
N TRP A 68 -14.62 -16.93 -19.91
CA TRP A 68 -13.36 -16.20 -19.82
C TRP A 68 -13.10 -15.47 -21.13
N GLU A 69 -13.57 -14.22 -21.25
CA GLU A 69 -13.55 -13.43 -22.50
C GLU A 69 -12.15 -13.32 -23.14
N ILE A 70 -11.10 -13.29 -22.31
CA ILE A 70 -9.71 -13.18 -22.75
C ILE A 70 -9.06 -14.53 -23.10
N GLY A 71 -9.74 -15.65 -22.85
CA GLY A 71 -9.22 -17.01 -23.04
C GLY A 71 -8.64 -17.63 -21.78
N LEU A 72 -8.38 -18.95 -21.81
CA LEU A 72 -7.84 -19.74 -20.70
C LEU A 72 -6.31 -19.59 -20.56
N GLY A 73 -5.84 -19.41 -19.33
CA GLY A 73 -4.42 -19.23 -19.00
C GLY A 73 -3.86 -17.82 -19.22
N GLU A 74 -4.69 -16.87 -19.69
CA GLU A 74 -4.27 -15.53 -20.07
C GLU A 74 -4.24 -14.55 -18.89
N LEU A 75 -3.27 -13.62 -18.90
CA LEU A 75 -3.13 -12.59 -17.85
C LEU A 75 -4.28 -11.59 -17.90
N THR A 76 -4.84 -11.25 -16.74
CA THR A 76 -5.89 -10.24 -16.64
C THR A 76 -5.33 -8.83 -16.78
N VAL A 77 -6.10 -7.96 -17.43
CA VAL A 77 -5.80 -6.53 -17.52
C VAL A 77 -6.48 -5.88 -16.32
N ASP A 78 -5.75 -5.69 -15.23
CA ASP A 78 -6.26 -4.99 -14.05
C ASP A 78 -6.74 -3.56 -14.39
#